data_AF-A0A3G1NCY2-F1
#
_entry.id   AF-A0A3G1NCY2-F1
#
_cell.length_a   1.000
_cell.length_b   1.000
_cell.length_c   1.000
_cell.angle_alpha   90.00
_cell.angle_beta   90.00
_cell.angle_gamma   90.00
#
_symmetry.space_group_name_H-M   'P 1'
#
loop_
_entity.id
_entity.type
_entity.pdbx_description
1 polymer ?
#
loop_
_entity_poly.entity_id
_entity_poly.type
_entity_poly.pdbx_seq_one_letter_code
_entity_poly.pdbx_strand_id
1 'polypeptide(L)'
;VLRRRLQLMMYNNMYRIMFDRRFESEDDPLFQKLRALNGERSRLAQSFEYNYGDFIPILRPFLRGYLKICKEVKERRLQLFKDYFLEER
;
A
#
# COMPACT_ATOMS: atom_id res chain seq x y z
N VAL A 1 -21.45 4.17 -2.08
CA VAL A 1 -21.65 3.07 -1.10
C VAL A 1 -21.18 1.72 -1.65
N LEU A 2 -21.73 1.22 -2.77
CA LEU A 2 -21.40 -0.11 -3.31
C LEU A 2 -19.89 -0.39 -3.50
N ARG A 3 -19.15 0.56 -4.10
CA ARG A 3 -17.69 0.43 -4.29
C ARG A 3 -16.93 0.16 -2.99
N ARG A 4 -17.32 0.83 -1.89
CA ARG A 4 -16.63 0.68 -0.59
C ARG A 4 -16.91 -0.69 0.03
N ARG A 5 -18.15 -1.16 -0.05
CA ARG A 5 -18.54 -2.51 0.39
C ARG A 5 -17.83 -3.61 -0.40
N LEU A 6 -17.77 -3.47 -1.73
CA LEU A 6 -17.03 -4.41 -2.59
C LEU A 6 -15.53 -4.39 -2.27
N GLN A 7 -14.97 -3.22 -1.95
CA GLN A 7 -13.58 -3.12 -1.53
C GLN A 7 -13.32 -3.88 -0.21
N LEU A 8 -14.18 -3.72 0.80
CA LEU A 8 -14.08 -4.48 2.05
C LEU A 8 -14.18 -5.99 1.80
N MET A 9 -15.13 -6.44 0.96
CA MET A 9 -15.27 -7.84 0.58
C MET A 9 -13.99 -8.40 -0.07
N MET A 10 -13.42 -7.67 -1.03
CA MET A 10 -12.18 -8.08 -1.71
C MET A 10 -11.01 -8.19 -0.74
N TYR A 11 -10.88 -7.24 0.20
CA TYR A 11 -9.87 -7.30 1.25
C TYR A 11 -10.09 -8.51 2.16
N ASN A 12 -11.32 -8.75 2.62
CA ASN A 12 -11.64 -9.91 3.45
C ASN A 12 -11.34 -11.24 2.76
N ASN A 13 -11.59 -11.36 1.46
CA ASN A 13 -11.25 -12.56 0.70
C ASN A 13 -9.73 -12.76 0.62
N MET A 14 -8.99 -11.73 0.21
CA MET A 14 -7.52 -11.85 0.08
C MET A 14 -6.83 -12.08 1.42
N TYR A 15 -7.20 -11.33 2.45
CA TYR A 15 -6.53 -11.41 3.75
C TYR A 15 -6.89 -12.67 4.54
N ARG A 16 -8.05 -13.28 4.25
CA ARG A 16 -8.37 -14.62 4.76
C ARG A 16 -7.47 -15.68 4.13
N ILE A 17 -7.21 -15.60 2.82
CA ILE A 17 -6.32 -16.55 2.14
C ILE A 17 -4.88 -16.41 2.64
N MET A 18 -4.38 -15.17 2.78
CA MET A 18 -2.99 -14.92 3.14
C MET A 18 -2.69 -15.11 4.62
N PHE A 19 -3.63 -14.74 5.50
CA PHE A 19 -3.36 -14.58 6.94
C PHE A 19 -4.49 -15.11 7.85
N ASP A 20 -5.49 -15.79 7.29
CA ASP A 20 -6.71 -16.20 8.00
C ASP A 20 -7.41 -15.05 8.77
N ARG A 21 -7.31 -13.82 8.26
CA ARG A 21 -7.83 -12.60 8.91
C ARG A 21 -8.91 -11.92 8.09
N ARG A 22 -9.88 -11.30 8.77
CA ARG A 22 -10.92 -10.43 8.19
C ARG A 22 -11.04 -9.12 8.99
N PHE A 23 -11.57 -8.11 8.33
CA PHE A 23 -11.93 -6.81 8.87
C PHE A 23 -13.44 -6.77 9.15
N GLU A 24 -13.82 -6.18 10.28
CA GLU A 24 -15.19 -6.21 10.79
C GLU A 24 -16.15 -5.32 9.99
N SER A 25 -15.67 -4.11 9.62
CA SER A 25 -16.50 -3.11 8.96
C SER A 25 -15.66 -2.20 8.06
N GLU A 26 -16.34 -1.28 7.35
CA GLU A 26 -15.62 -0.23 6.60
C GLU A 26 -14.84 0.71 7.52
N ASP A 27 -15.22 0.81 8.79
CA ASP A 27 -14.60 1.72 9.77
C ASP A 27 -13.56 1.03 10.66
N ASP A 28 -13.27 -0.24 10.39
CA ASP A 28 -12.19 -0.99 11.05
C ASP A 28 -10.86 -0.20 10.94
N PRO A 29 -10.20 0.13 12.07
CA PRO A 29 -9.01 0.96 12.06
C PRO A 29 -7.84 0.37 11.27
N LEU A 30 -7.68 -0.96 11.27
CA LEU A 30 -6.63 -1.63 10.54
C LEU A 30 -6.95 -1.66 9.04
N PHE A 31 -8.21 -1.87 8.67
CA PHE A 31 -8.66 -1.77 7.28
C PHE A 31 -8.41 -0.36 6.72
N GLN A 32 -8.76 0.68 7.46
CA GLN A 32 -8.56 2.07 7.03
C GLN A 32 -7.06 2.39 6.85
N LYS A 33 -6.20 1.98 7.81
CA LYS A 33 -4.75 2.14 7.69
C LYS A 33 -4.18 1.42 6.47
N LEU A 34 -4.58 0.16 6.23
CA LEU A 34 -4.14 -0.61 5.08
C LEU A 34 -4.58 0.00 3.76
N ARG A 35 -5.84 0.41 3.69
CA ARG A 35 -6.42 1.04 2.50
C ARG A 35 -5.70 2.34 2.18
N ALA A 36 -5.38 3.16 3.18
CA ALA A 36 -4.61 4.39 3.00
C ALA A 36 -3.20 4.10 2.46
N LEU A 37 -2.46 3.17 3.06
CA LEU A 37 -1.11 2.81 2.61
C LEU A 37 -1.08 2.18 1.22
N ASN A 38 -2.03 1.30 0.90
CA ASN A 38 -2.14 0.72 -0.44
C ASN A 38 -2.55 1.78 -1.49
N GLY A 39 -3.37 2.76 -1.08
CA GLY A 39 -3.70 3.93 -1.89
C GLY A 39 -2.48 4.80 -2.17
N GLU A 40 -1.69 5.12 -1.14
CA GLU A 40 -0.46 5.90 -1.27
C GLU A 40 0.56 5.19 -2.17
N ARG A 41 0.76 3.88 -1.98
CA ARG A 41 1.61 3.05 -2.85
C ARG A 41 1.17 3.12 -4.31
N SER A 42 -0.14 2.98 -4.56
CA SER A 42 -0.67 2.98 -5.93
C SER A 42 -0.55 4.36 -6.58
N ARG A 43 -0.80 5.43 -5.80
CA ARG A 43 -0.62 6.81 -6.26
C ARG A 43 0.82 7.10 -6.65
N LEU A 44 1.80 6.67 -5.85
CA LEU A 44 3.21 6.84 -6.20
C LEU A 44 3.51 6.13 -7.52
N ALA A 45 3.18 4.84 -7.63
CA ALA A 45 3.46 4.06 -8.84
C ALA A 45 2.78 4.57 -10.12
N GLN A 46 1.72 5.37 -10.01
CA GLN A 46 0.97 5.96 -11.13
C GLN A 46 1.30 7.44 -11.36
N SER A 47 2.20 8.04 -10.58
CA SER A 47 2.51 9.46 -10.69
C SER A 47 3.33 9.76 -11.94
N PHE A 48 2.82 10.65 -12.79
CA PHE A 48 3.53 11.15 -13.98
C PHE A 48 4.71 12.07 -13.65
N GLU A 49 4.78 12.61 -12.43
CA GLU A 49 5.79 13.60 -12.01
C GLU A 49 7.23 13.08 -12.12
N TYR A 50 7.43 11.77 -12.18
CA TYR A 50 8.75 11.13 -12.09
C TYR A 50 9.12 10.27 -13.30
N ASN A 51 8.25 10.25 -14.31
CA ASN A 51 8.44 9.46 -15.52
C ASN A 51 9.68 9.92 -16.32
N TYR A 52 10.18 11.13 -16.10
CA TYR A 52 11.37 11.64 -16.79
C TYR A 52 12.61 10.78 -16.53
N GLY A 53 12.78 10.20 -15.34
CA GLY A 53 13.92 9.32 -15.05
C GLY A 53 13.75 7.91 -15.63
N ASP A 54 12.51 7.52 -15.95
CA ASP A 54 12.22 6.27 -16.66
C ASP A 54 12.42 6.43 -18.17
N PHE A 55 11.97 7.55 -18.75
CA PHE A 55 12.14 7.84 -20.17
C PHE A 55 13.56 8.31 -20.53
N ILE A 56 14.23 9.04 -19.64
CA ILE A 56 15.55 9.63 -19.88
C ILE A 56 16.51 9.19 -18.76
N PRO A 57 17.26 8.09 -18.95
CA PRO A 57 18.06 7.48 -17.89
C PRO A 57 19.10 8.40 -17.23
N ILE A 58 19.64 9.40 -17.95
CA ILE A 58 20.60 10.36 -17.38
C ILE A 58 19.98 11.26 -16.30
N LEU A 59 18.65 11.40 -16.28
CA LEU A 59 17.93 12.18 -15.26
C LEU A 59 17.62 11.37 -13.99
N ARG A 60 17.89 10.06 -13.95
CA ARG A 60 17.63 9.21 -12.77
C ARG A 60 18.23 9.72 -11.45
N PRO A 61 19.42 10.34 -11.41
CA PRO A 61 19.95 10.88 -10.16
C PRO A 61 19.03 11.91 -9.48
N PHE A 62 18.17 12.61 -10.24
CA PHE A 62 17.21 13.58 -9.70
C PHE A 62 16.00 12.91 -9.03
N LEU A 63 15.75 11.62 -9.29
CA LEU A 63 14.69 10.86 -8.64
C LEU A 63 14.98 10.51 -7.17
N ARG A 64 16.17 10.82 -6.64
CA ARG A 64 16.56 10.45 -5.26
C ARG A 64 15.53 10.82 -4.20
N GLY A 65 14.97 12.03 -4.25
CA GLY A 65 13.94 12.47 -3.29
C GLY A 65 12.66 11.65 -3.39
N TYR A 66 12.22 11.37 -4.61
CA TYR A 66 11.02 10.56 -4.86
C TYR A 66 11.22 9.08 -4.47
N LEU A 67 12.37 8.50 -4.79
CA LEU A 67 12.72 7.14 -4.38
C LEU A 67 12.80 7.01 -2.86
N LYS A 68 13.24 8.06 -2.15
CA LYS A 68 13.20 8.12 -0.69
C LYS A 68 11.76 8.04 -0.17
N ILE A 69 10.83 8.80 -0.73
CA ILE A 69 9.39 8.73 -0.37
C ILE A 69 8.83 7.33 -0.64
N CYS A 70 9.15 6.73 -1.79
CA CYS A 70 8.73 5.36 -2.12
C CYS A 70 9.26 4.34 -1.09
N LYS A 71 10.53 4.50 -0.67
CA LYS A 71 11.15 3.67 0.35
C LYS A 71 10.45 3.80 1.70
N GLU A 72 10.14 5.02 2.14
CA GLU A 72 9.42 5.28 3.39
C GLU A 72 8.00 4.67 3.39
N VAL A 73 7.27 4.77 2.27
CA VAL A 73 5.96 4.10 2.13
C VAL A 73 6.09 2.58 2.19
N LYS A 74 7.10 2.02 1.51
CA LYS A 74 7.41 0.58 1.55
C LYS A 74 7.69 0.13 2.98
N GLU A 75 8.53 0.86 3.72
CA GLU A 75 8.91 0.53 5.10
C GLU A 75 7.73 0.60 6.06
N ARG A 76 6.92 1.68 6.00
CA ARG A 76 5.68 1.80 6.80
C ARG A 76 4.72 0.65 6.53
N ARG A 77 4.54 0.28 5.25
CA ARG A 77 3.70 -0.87 4.87
C ARG A 77 4.27 -2.16 5.44
N LEU A 78 5.57 -2.42 5.28
CA LEU A 78 6.20 -3.64 5.77
C LEU A 78 6.10 -3.75 7.30
N GLN A 79 6.29 -2.65 8.02
CA GLN A 79 6.12 -2.61 9.47
C GLN A 79 4.69 -2.99 9.87
N LEU A 80 3.68 -2.44 9.20
CA LEU A 80 2.29 -2.82 9.45
C LEU A 80 2.03 -4.33 9.22
N PHE A 81 2.67 -4.95 8.22
CA PHE A 81 2.58 -6.40 8.03
C PHE A 81 3.22 -7.17 9.18
N LYS A 82 4.38 -6.73 9.67
CA LYS A 82 5.03 -7.32 10.83
C LYS A 82 4.17 -7.22 12.09
N ASP A 83 3.61 -6.06 12.37
CA ASP A 83 2.87 -5.80 13.61
C ASP A 83 1.52 -6.53 13.69
N TYR A 84 0.88 -6.80 12.55
CA TYR A 84 -0.51 -7.25 12.52
C TYR A 84 -0.75 -8.58 11.78
N PHE A 85 0.20 -9.07 10.98
CA PHE A 85 -0.04 -10.22 10.11
C PHE A 85 1.04 -11.30 10.18
N LEU A 86 2.24 -10.95 10.67
CA LEU A 86 3.33 -11.88 10.85
C LEU A 86 3.55 -12.10 12.35
N GLU A 87 2.75 -12.97 12.96
CA GLU A 87 3.19 -13.61 14.21
C GLU A 87 4.26 -14.65 13.85
N GLU A 88 5.30 -14.80 14.67
CA GLU A 88 6.20 -15.96 14.58
C GLU A 88 5.35 -17.21 14.82
N ARG A 89 5.09 -17.95 13.74
CA ARG A 89 4.28 -19.16 13.74
C ARG A 89 5.15 -20.39 13.99
#